data_AF-A0A3C1BU64-F1
#
_entry.id   AF-A0A3C1BU64-F1
#
_cell.length_a   1.000
_cell.length_b   1.000
_cell.length_c   1.000
_cell.angle_alpha   90.00
_cell.angle_beta   90.00
_cell.angle_gamma   90.00
#
_symmetry.space_group_name_H-M   'P 1'
#
loop_
_entity.id
_entity.type
_entity.pdbx_description
1 polymer ?
#
loop_
_entity_poly.entity_id
_entity_poly.type
_entity_poly.pdbx_seq_one_letter_code
_entity_poly.pdbx_strand_id
1 'polypeptide(L)'
;MNLLSGGEKAMSACTLLFALFLYKPTPFCFLDEIDAPLDEANIDKFMKVVKTLSGDTQFVIITHSQKTMAEADSLYGVTMQEPGVSKMLSVRLSDLKL
;
A
#
# COMPACT_ATOMS: atom_id res chain seq x y z
N MET A 1 -16.98 -10.50 15.66
CA MET A 1 -16.03 -9.38 15.44
C MET A 1 -16.02 -8.31 16.55
N ASN A 2 -16.97 -8.27 17.50
CA ASN A 2 -17.00 -7.20 18.52
C ASN A 2 -15.93 -7.27 19.62
N LEU A 3 -15.18 -8.37 19.72
CA LEU A 3 -14.11 -8.56 20.73
C LEU A 3 -12.70 -8.25 20.21
N LEU A 4 -12.56 -8.00 18.90
CA LEU A 4 -11.26 -7.71 18.29
C LEU A 4 -10.94 -6.21 18.41
N SER A 5 -9.66 -5.88 18.61
CA SER A 5 -9.17 -4.51 18.50
C SER A 5 -9.30 -3.97 17.07
N GLY A 6 -9.19 -2.64 16.90
CA GLY A 6 -9.24 -2.03 15.56
C GLY A 6 -8.19 -2.62 14.61
N GLY A 7 -6.96 -2.81 15.10
CA GLY A 7 -5.87 -3.41 14.32
C GLY A 7 -6.10 -4.89 14.00
N GLU A 8 -6.66 -5.67 14.92
CA GLU A 8 -6.97 -7.08 14.68
C GLU A 8 -8.07 -7.28 13.63
N LYS A 9 -9.09 -6.40 13.61
CA LYS A 9 -10.12 -6.40 12.57
C LYS A 9 -9.51 -6.07 11.21
N ALA A 10 -8.66 -5.05 11.14
CA ALA A 10 -7.99 -4.65 9.90
C ALA A 10 -7.09 -5.77 9.36
N MET A 11 -6.30 -6.42 10.21
CA MET A 11 -5.42 -7.52 9.80
C MET A 11 -6.18 -8.76 9.36
N SER A 12 -7.29 -9.09 10.04
CA SER A 12 -8.16 -10.21 9.63
C SER A 12 -8.81 -9.96 8.27
N ALA A 13 -9.26 -8.72 8.00
CA ALA A 13 -9.80 -8.33 6.71
C ALA A 13 -8.73 -8.38 5.60
N CYS A 14 -7.52 -7.89 5.87
CA CYS A 14 -6.38 -8.00 4.95
C CYS A 14 -6.07 -9.47 4.64
N THR A 15 -6.09 -10.35 5.64
CA THR A 15 -5.82 -11.78 5.47
C THR A 15 -6.83 -12.41 4.51
N LEU A 16 -8.12 -12.10 4.67
CA LEU A 16 -9.17 -12.60 3.77
C LEU A 16 -9.00 -12.05 2.34
N LEU A 17 -8.65 -10.76 2.21
CA LEU A 17 -8.38 -10.12 0.93
C LEU A 17 -7.22 -10.81 0.20
N PHE A 18 -6.12 -11.07 0.91
CA PHE A 18 -4.96 -11.76 0.35
C PHE A 18 -5.26 -13.23 0.01
N ALA A 19 -6.06 -13.92 0.81
CA ALA A 19 -6.52 -15.28 0.49
C ALA A 19 -7.31 -15.33 -0.83
N LEU A 20 -8.13 -14.31 -1.09
CA LEU A 20 -8.84 -14.16 -2.37
C LEU A 20 -7.87 -13.87 -3.53
N PHE A 21 -6.88 -13.00 -3.33
CA PHE A 21 -5.86 -12.74 -4.34
C PHE A 21 -5.01 -13.97 -4.68
N LEU A 22 -4.68 -14.81 -3.69
CA LEU A 22 -3.96 -16.07 -3.93
C LEU A 22 -4.78 -17.07 -4.75
N TYR A 23 -6.11 -17.08 -4.60
CA TYR A 23 -6.98 -17.96 -5.38
C TYR A 23 -7.14 -17.49 -6.82
N LYS A 24 -7.24 -16.17 -7.04
CA LYS A 24 -7.39 -15.59 -8.38
C LYS A 24 -6.57 -14.30 -8.48
N PRO A 25 -5.27 -14.39 -8.80
CA PRO A 25 -4.42 -13.23 -8.91
C PRO A 25 -4.91 -12.34 -10.06
N THR A 26 -5.01 -11.05 -9.79
CA THR A 26 -5.35 -10.03 -10.77
C THR A 26 -4.09 -9.33 -11.23
N PRO A 27 -3.95 -8.94 -12.50
CA PRO A 27 -2.74 -8.27 -12.96
C PRO A 27 -2.46 -6.94 -12.24
N PHE A 28 -3.50 -6.28 -11.71
CA PHE A 28 -3.40 -5.01 -10.99
C PHE A 28 -4.26 -5.02 -9.72
N CYS A 29 -3.74 -4.42 -8.65
CA CYS A 29 -4.43 -4.19 -7.39
C CYS A 29 -4.26 -2.73 -6.95
N PHE A 30 -5.37 -2.04 -6.72
CA PHE A 30 -5.40 -0.65 -6.23
C PHE A 30 -5.85 -0.65 -4.77
N LEU A 31 -5.05 -0.05 -3.89
CA LEU A 31 -5.33 0.06 -2.46
C LEU A 31 -5.26 1.53 -2.05
N ASP A 32 -6.34 2.03 -1.44
CA ASP A 32 -6.46 3.43 -1.04
C ASP A 32 -6.54 3.53 0.49
N GLU A 33 -5.54 4.16 1.11
CA GLU A 33 -5.39 4.42 2.54
C GLU A 33 -5.67 3.22 3.47
N ILE A 34 -5.47 2.00 2.97
CA ILE A 34 -5.76 0.77 3.73
C ILE A 34 -4.82 0.59 4.93
N ASP A 35 -3.68 1.27 4.92
CA ASP A 35 -2.70 1.29 6.00
C ASP A 35 -2.95 2.40 7.04
N ALA A 36 -3.89 3.32 6.80
CA ALA A 36 -4.24 4.38 7.76
C ALA A 36 -4.66 3.90 9.16
N PRO A 37 -5.39 2.78 9.35
CA PRO A 37 -5.73 2.27 10.68
C PRO A 37 -4.63 1.39 11.30
N LEU A 38 -3.51 1.15 10.61
CA LEU A 38 -2.46 0.26 11.07
C LEU A 38 -1.39 1.03 11.85
N ASP A 39 -0.88 0.43 12.93
CA ASP A 39 0.33 0.92 13.58
C ASP A 39 1.59 0.56 12.76
N GLU A 40 2.72 1.14 13.12
CA GLU A 40 3.99 0.94 12.41
C GLU A 40 4.41 -0.53 12.28
N ALA A 41 4.15 -1.36 13.30
CA ALA A 41 4.52 -2.77 13.30
C ALA A 41 3.62 -3.60 12.36
N ASN A 42 2.36 -3.20 12.21
CA ASN A 42 1.41 -3.86 11.33
C ASN A 42 1.53 -3.38 9.87
N ILE A 43 1.99 -2.14 9.64
CA ILE A 43 2.40 -1.66 8.32
C ILE A 43 3.54 -2.53 7.76
N ASP A 44 4.56 -2.84 8.57
CA ASP A 44 5.68 -3.68 8.13
C ASP A 44 5.21 -5.09 7.71
N LYS A 45 4.29 -5.69 8.47
CA LYS A 45 3.70 -6.99 8.14
C LYS A 45 2.86 -6.93 6.86
N PHE A 46 2.06 -5.88 6.71
CA PHE A 46 1.25 -5.65 5.52
C PHE A 46 2.13 -5.52 4.27
N MET A 47 3.16 -4.69 4.32
CA MET A 47 4.08 -4.48 3.21
C MET A 47 4.85 -5.74 2.83
N LYS A 48 5.21 -6.58 3.81
CA LYS A 48 5.82 -7.89 3.53
C LYS A 48 4.92 -8.79 2.68
N VAL A 49 3.62 -8.77 2.93
CA VAL A 49 2.65 -9.55 2.13
C VAL A 49 2.51 -8.94 0.73
N VAL A 50 2.32 -7.62 0.63
CA VAL A 50 2.26 -6.89 -0.65
C VAL A 50 3.47 -7.21 -1.52
N LYS A 51 4.68 -7.16 -0.96
CA LYS A 51 5.94 -7.43 -1.67
C LYS A 51 6.11 -8.89 -2.08
N THR A 52 5.46 -9.81 -1.38
CA THR A 52 5.43 -11.22 -1.79
C THR A 52 4.49 -11.42 -2.97
N LEU A 53 3.34 -10.75 -2.97
CA LEU A 53 2.34 -10.84 -4.04
C LEU A 53 2.72 -10.01 -5.27
N SER A 54 3.64 -9.04 -5.14
CA SER A 54 4.04 -8.14 -6.22
C SER A 54 4.78 -8.83 -7.37
N GLY A 55 5.21 -10.08 -7.19
CA GLY A 55 5.78 -10.90 -8.26
C GLY A 55 4.77 -11.25 -9.36
N ASP A 56 3.49 -11.43 -9.00
CA ASP A 56 2.43 -11.84 -9.93
C ASP A 56 1.38 -10.74 -10.15
N THR A 57 1.32 -9.72 -9.29
CA THR A 57 0.31 -8.66 -9.30
C THR A 57 0.97 -7.29 -9.17
N GLN A 58 0.64 -6.34 -10.03
CA GLN A 58 1.13 -4.97 -9.85
C GLN A 58 0.27 -4.23 -8.81
N PHE A 59 0.90 -3.72 -7.75
CA PHE A 59 0.24 -2.94 -6.72
C PHE A 59 0.38 -1.43 -6.96
N VAL A 60 -0.73 -0.72 -6.83
CA VAL A 60 -0.79 0.74 -6.77
C VAL A 60 -1.41 1.12 -5.43
N ILE A 61 -0.60 1.70 -4.54
CA ILE A 61 -1.03 2.06 -3.19
C ILE A 61 -1.05 3.57 -3.06
N ILE A 62 -2.19 4.11 -2.64
CA ILE A 62 -2.37 5.51 -2.26
C ILE A 62 -2.26 5.55 -0.74
N THR A 63 -1.27 6.29 -0.24
CA THR A 63 -0.97 6.37 1.19
C THR A 63 -0.23 7.66 1.54
N HIS A 64 -0.32 8.06 2.80
CA HIS A 64 0.53 9.09 3.42
C HIS A 64 1.59 8.50 4.38
N SER A 65 1.66 7.17 4.52
CA SER A 65 2.61 6.47 5.40
C SER A 65 4.01 6.49 4.81
N GLN A 66 4.96 7.09 5.54
CA GLN A 66 6.37 7.14 5.13
C GLN A 66 6.99 5.74 5.02
N LYS A 67 6.61 4.80 5.89
CA LYS A 67 7.08 3.42 5.83
C LYS A 67 6.60 2.70 4.57
N THR A 68 5.32 2.85 4.23
CA THR A 68 4.76 2.28 2.99
C THR A 68 5.43 2.87 1.76
N MET A 69 5.65 4.20 1.76
CA MET A 69 6.36 4.89 0.69
C MET A 69 7.82 4.42 0.54
N ALA A 70 8.52 4.13 1.64
CA ALA A 70 9.92 3.69 1.61
C ALA A 70 10.10 2.29 0.98
N GLU A 71 9.09 1.42 1.05
CA GLU A 71 9.14 0.06 0.54
C GLU A 71 8.75 -0.08 -0.94
N ALA A 72 8.27 1.00 -1.56
CA ALA A 72 7.80 1.01 -2.94
C ALA A 72 8.95 0.97 -3.96
N ASP A 73 8.66 0.57 -5.20
CA ASP A 73 9.64 0.65 -6.30
C ASP A 73 9.67 2.05 -6.95
N SER A 74 8.52 2.73 -6.98
CA SER A 74 8.34 4.05 -7.58
C SER A 74 7.31 4.85 -6.80
N LEU A 75 7.57 6.14 -6.66
CA LEU A 75 6.71 7.09 -5.98
C LEU A 75 6.11 8.07 -7.00
N TYR A 76 4.80 8.25 -6.92
CA TYR A 76 4.05 9.22 -7.71
C TYR A 76 3.43 10.24 -6.76
N GLY A 77 4.03 11.42 -6.67
CA GLY A 77 3.54 12.53 -5.85
C GLY A 77 2.51 13.35 -6.61
N VAL A 78 1.36 13.62 -5.99
CA VAL A 78 0.35 14.53 -6.53
C VAL A 78 0.47 15.87 -5.79
N THR A 79 0.64 16.96 -6.53
CA THR A 79 0.75 18.32 -5.98
C THR A 79 -0.31 19.23 -6.57
N MET A 80 -0.65 20.31 -5.86
CA MET A 80 -1.58 21.34 -6.33
C MET A 80 -0.91 22.70 -6.24
N GLN A 81 -0.16 23.08 -7.29
CA GLN A 81 0.50 24.39 -7.37
C GLN A 81 -0.50 25.52 -7.64
N GLU A 82 -1.49 25.22 -8.47
CA GLU A 82 -2.59 26.12 -8.82
C GLU A 82 -3.88 25.53 -8.25
N PRO A 83 -4.77 26.34 -7.65
CA PRO A 83 -6.01 25.84 -7.07
C PRO A 83 -6.84 25.04 -8.09
N GLY A 84 -7.15 23.78 -7.76
CA GLY A 84 -7.94 22.90 -8.61
C GLY A 84 -7.18 22.23 -9.77
N VAL A 85 -5.87 22.43 -9.90
CA VAL A 85 -5.05 21.79 -10.93
C VAL A 85 -4.00 20.87 -10.29
N SER A 86 -4.21 19.56 -10.43
CA SER A 86 -3.25 18.56 -9.98
C SER A 86 -2.06 18.45 -10.95
N LYS A 87 -0.84 18.45 -10.40
CA LYS A 87 0.41 18.18 -11.11
C LYS A 87 1.09 16.94 -10.52
N MET A 88 1.50 16.03 -11.39
CA MET A 88 2.16 14.78 -11.03
C MET A 88 3.69 14.95 -11.00
N LEU A 89 4.31 14.35 -9.99
CA LEU A 89 5.75 14.16 -9.87
C LEU A 89 6.00 12.65 -9.77
N SER A 90 7.04 12.15 -10.44
CA SER A 90 7.38 10.72 -10.40
C SER A 90 8.86 10.53 -10.09
N VAL A 91 9.17 9.60 -9.18
CA VAL A 91 10.54 9.22 -8.82
C VAL A 91 10.61 7.70 -8.75
N ARG A 92 11.63 7.09 -9.35
CA ARG A 92 11.95 5.69 -9.12
C ARG A 92 12.94 5.60 -7.96
N LEU A 93 12.62 4.79 -6.95
CA LEU A 93 13.46 4.69 -5.76
C LEU A 93 14.82 4.04 -6.07
N SER A 94 14.91 3.23 -7.12
CA SER A 94 16.17 2.68 -7.63
C SER A 94 17.13 3.72 -8.22
N ASP A 95 16.64 4.87 -8.68
CA ASP A 95 17.48 5.95 -9.23
C ASP A 95 18.08 6.83 -8.12
N LEU A 96 17.49 6.78 -6.92
CA LEU A 96 18.03 7.41 -5.71
C LEU A 96 19.16 6.53 -5.17
N LYS A 97 20.38 6.74 -5.69
CA LYS A 97 21.61 6.21 -5.09
C LYS A 97 21.77 6.82 -3.68
N LEU A 98 21.28 6.13 -2.67
CA LEU A 98 21.67 6.33 -1.26
C LEU A 98 22.78 5.34 -0.91
#